data_AF-A0A606M458-F1
#
_entry.id   AF-A0A606M458-F1
#
_cell.length_a   1.000
_cell.length_b   1.000
_cell.length_c   1.000
_cell.angle_alpha   90.00
_cell.angle_beta   90.00
_cell.angle_gamma   90.00
#
_symmetry.space_group_name_H-M   'P 1'
#
loop_
_entity.id
_entity.type
_entity.pdbx_description
1 polymer ?
#
loop_
_entity_poly.entity_id
_entity_poly.type
_entity_poly.pdbx_seq_one_letter_code
_entity_poly.pdbx_strand_id
1 'polypeptide(L)'
;MKNVRMQFDLPEDRLQELDTLMSKCGISTRKELFNYALTMLEWAVDESENGHDIAAIDRAKKEFYSLRMPILKRQVKTASQ
;
A
#
# COMPACT_ATOMS: atom_id res chain seq x y z
N MET A 1 22.71 3.85 -12.55
CA MET A 1 21.50 4.65 -12.22
C MET A 1 21.91 5.79 -11.30
N LYS A 2 21.30 6.97 -11.42
CA LYS A 2 21.59 8.12 -10.56
C LYS A 2 20.67 8.09 -9.34
N ASN A 3 21.23 8.16 -8.13
CA ASN A 3 20.44 8.26 -6.91
C ASN A 3 19.94 9.70 -6.72
N VAL A 4 18.70 9.85 -6.27
CA VAL A 4 18.08 11.14 -5.90
C VAL A 4 17.76 11.09 -4.41
N ARG A 5 17.96 12.21 -3.70
CA ARG A 5 17.60 12.35 -2.28
C ARG A 5 16.19 12.92 -2.17
N MET A 6 15.37 12.26 -1.38
CA MET A 6 14.02 12.68 -1.02
C MET A 6 13.96 12.83 0.50
N GLN A 7 13.26 13.85 0.99
CA GLN A 7 13.08 14.13 2.42
C GLN A 7 11.58 14.28 2.69
N PHE A 8 11.13 13.78 3.85
CA PHE A 8 9.76 13.90 4.31
C PHE A 8 9.77 14.57 5.68
N ASP A 9 8.84 15.49 5.88
CA ASP A 9 8.48 15.96 7.21
C ASP A 9 7.33 15.09 7.72
N LEU A 10 7.57 14.38 8.82
CA LEU A 10 6.61 13.48 9.44
C LEU A 10 6.47 13.81 10.92
N PRO A 11 5.25 13.71 11.48
CA PRO A 11 5.05 13.69 12.92
C PRO A 11 5.91 12.62 13.61
N GLU A 12 6.37 12.90 14.83
CA GLU A 12 7.27 12.00 15.58
C GLU A 12 6.63 10.65 15.90
N ASP A 13 5.33 10.64 16.20
CA ASP A 13 4.54 9.42 16.40
C ASP A 13 4.53 8.55 15.15
N ARG A 14 4.39 9.14 13.95
CA ARG A 14 4.50 8.41 12.68
C ARG A 14 5.89 7.83 12.46
N LEU A 15 6.94 8.53 12.88
CA LEU A 15 8.30 7.99 12.80
C LEU A 15 8.45 6.75 13.68
N GLN A 16 7.89 6.76 14.88
CA GLN A 16 7.93 5.63 15.81
C GLN A 16 7.14 4.41 15.28
N GLU A 17 5.99 4.66 14.64
CA GLU A 17 5.23 3.60 13.95
C GLU A 17 6.04 2.95 12.81
N LEU A 18 6.75 3.75 12.01
CA LEU A 18 7.62 3.25 10.95
C LEU A 18 8.75 2.39 11.52
N ASP A 19 9.42 2.85 12.57
CA ASP A 19 10.52 2.10 13.20
C ASP A 19 10.00 0.77 13.80
N THR A 20 8.79 0.76 14.35
CA THR A 20 8.11 -0.45 14.84
C THR A 20 7.81 -1.42 13.70
N LEU A 21 7.29 -0.94 12.57
CA LEU A 21 7.01 -1.75 11.39
C LEU A 21 8.29 -2.34 10.80
N MET A 22 9.36 -1.54 10.72
CA MET A 22 10.67 -1.99 10.27
C MET A 22 11.19 -3.14 11.14
N SER A 23 11.12 -2.99 12.46
CA SER A 23 11.55 -4.04 13.41
C SER A 23 10.74 -5.33 13.22
N LYS A 24 9.41 -5.22 13.11
CA LYS A 24 8.52 -6.37 12.89
C LYS A 24 8.82 -7.13 11.59
N CYS A 25 9.22 -6.40 10.55
CA CYS A 25 9.48 -6.96 9.22
C CYS A 25 10.96 -7.30 8.98
N GLY A 26 11.87 -7.02 9.93
CA GLY A 26 13.31 -7.22 9.75
C GLY A 26 13.95 -6.28 8.71
N ILE A 27 13.37 -5.10 8.50
CA ILE A 27 13.81 -4.13 7.50
C ILE A 27 14.93 -3.27 8.08
N SER A 28 16.03 -3.12 7.34
CA SER A 28 17.24 -2.47 7.85
C SER A 28 17.30 -0.98 7.56
N THR A 29 16.59 -0.50 6.54
CA THR A 29 16.63 0.92 6.15
C THR A 29 15.25 1.49 5.79
N ARG A 30 15.03 2.78 6.05
CA ARG A 30 13.80 3.48 5.65
C ARG A 30 13.59 3.50 4.13
N LYS A 31 14.68 3.49 3.36
CA LYS A 31 14.65 3.35 1.89
C LYS A 31 14.04 2.02 1.48
N GLU A 32 14.45 0.94 2.14
CA GLU A 32 13.94 -0.40 1.87
C GLU A 32 12.45 -0.51 2.21
N LEU A 33 12.03 0.00 3.38
CA LEU A 33 10.61 0.10 3.73
C LEU A 33 9.82 0.87 2.67
N PHE A 34 10.32 2.05 2.26
CA PHE A 34 9.68 2.87 1.23
C PHE A 34 9.54 2.12 -0.09
N ASN A 35 10.60 1.43 -0.54
CA ASN A 35 10.57 0.64 -1.76
C ASN A 35 9.53 -0.49 -1.69
N TYR A 36 9.44 -1.20 -0.56
CA TYR A 36 8.41 -2.25 -0.39
C TYR A 36 6.99 -1.69 -0.38
N ALA A 37 6.78 -0.56 0.31
CA ALA A 37 5.48 0.11 0.32
C ALA A 37 5.09 0.57 -1.10
N LEU A 38 6.04 1.12 -1.86
CA LEU A 38 5.81 1.54 -3.23
C LEU A 38 5.45 0.36 -4.14
N THR A 39 6.24 -0.71 -4.12
CA THR A 39 5.95 -1.92 -4.93
C THR A 39 4.59 -2.54 -4.57
N MET A 40 4.24 -2.59 -3.28
CA MET A 40 2.92 -3.08 -2.87
C MET A 40 1.80 -2.18 -3.40
N LEU A 41 1.98 -0.86 -3.34
CA LEU A 41 0.98 0.09 -3.80
C LEU A 41 0.82 0.08 -5.32
N GLU A 42 1.92 -0.04 -6.08
CA GLU A 42 1.89 -0.19 -7.54
C GLU A 42 1.08 -1.42 -7.94
N TRP A 43 1.40 -2.58 -7.37
CA TRP A 43 0.62 -3.80 -7.61
C TRP A 43 -0.86 -3.63 -7.23
N ALA A 44 -1.14 -3.00 -6.09
CA ALA A 44 -2.49 -2.74 -5.64
C ALA A 44 -3.29 -1.88 -6.62
N VAL A 45 -2.67 -0.84 -7.18
CA VAL A 45 -3.28 -0.01 -8.21
C VAL A 45 -3.56 -0.84 -9.47
N ASP A 46 -2.59 -1.63 -9.93
CA ASP A 46 -2.76 -2.49 -11.12
C ASP A 46 -3.92 -3.48 -10.95
N GLU A 47 -4.05 -4.14 -9.80
CA GLU A 47 -5.18 -5.03 -9.51
C GLU A 47 -6.52 -4.28 -9.54
N SER A 48 -6.56 -3.09 -8.93
CA SER A 48 -7.76 -2.24 -8.93
C SER A 48 -8.14 -1.77 -10.34
N GLU A 49 -7.18 -1.46 -11.20
CA GLU A 49 -7.41 -1.06 -12.59
C GLU A 49 -7.93 -2.23 -13.44
N ASN A 50 -7.48 -3.45 -13.13
CA ASN A 50 -7.98 -4.68 -13.74
C ASN A 50 -9.35 -5.12 -13.20
N GLY A 51 -9.93 -4.38 -12.25
CA GLY A 51 -11.26 -4.62 -11.71
C GLY A 51 -11.31 -5.61 -10.55
N HIS A 52 -10.16 -5.92 -9.94
CA HIS A 52 -10.09 -6.75 -8.75
C HIS A 52 -10.18 -5.91 -7.47
N ASP A 53 -10.87 -6.45 -6.46
CA ASP A 53 -10.83 -5.90 -5.10
C ASP A 53 -9.62 -6.48 -4.36
N ILE A 54 -8.84 -5.62 -3.73
CA ILE A 54 -7.82 -6.04 -2.77
C ILE A 54 -8.51 -6.28 -1.43
N ALA A 55 -8.43 -7.50 -0.91
CA ALA A 55 -9.11 -7.87 0.33
C ALA A 55 -8.31 -8.88 1.15
N ALA A 56 -8.47 -8.79 2.47
CA ALA A 56 -8.14 -9.90 3.36
C ALA A 56 -9.25 -10.96 3.28
N ILE A 57 -8.84 -12.23 3.22
CA ILE A 57 -9.75 -13.37 3.10
C ILE A 57 -9.65 -14.22 4.38
N ASP A 58 -10.75 -14.31 5.14
CA ASP A 58 -10.89 -15.31 6.21
C ASP A 58 -11.57 -16.55 5.62
N ARG A 59 -10.78 -17.58 5.34
CA ARG A 59 -11.27 -18.84 4.74
C ARG A 59 -12.13 -19.66 5.69
N ALA A 60 -11.90 -19.57 7.00
CA ALA A 60 -12.64 -20.34 7.99
C ALA A 60 -14.07 -19.81 8.12
N LYS A 61 -14.21 -18.48 8.13
CA LYS A 61 -15.50 -17.79 8.22
C LYS A 61 -16.15 -17.50 6.87
N LYS A 62 -15.41 -17.67 5.77
CA LYS A 62 -15.82 -17.30 4.40
C LYS A 62 -16.13 -15.80 4.28
N GLU A 63 -15.35 -14.97 4.96
CA GLU A 63 -15.51 -13.52 5.00
C GLU A 63 -14.41 -12.82 4.19
N PHE A 64 -14.78 -11.68 3.58
CA PHE A 64 -13.90 -10.85 2.77
C PHE A 64 -13.92 -9.41 3.28
N TYR A 65 -12.74 -8.85 3.58
CA TYR A 65 -12.59 -7.47 4.04
C TYR A 65 -11.78 -6.68 3.03
N SER A 66 -12.47 -5.88 2.21
CA SER A 66 -11.84 -5.07 1.16
C SER A 66 -11.07 -3.88 1.75
N LEU A 67 -9.84 -3.68 1.28
CA LEU A 67 -9.03 -2.52 1.59
C LEU A 67 -9.61 -1.29 0.88
N ARG A 68 -10.10 -0.33 1.67
CA ARG A 68 -10.64 0.93 1.15
C ARG A 68 -9.60 2.03 1.24
N MET A 69 -9.01 2.38 0.09
CA MET A 69 -8.15 3.56 -0.04
C MET A 69 -8.64 4.43 -1.19
N PRO A 70 -8.68 5.77 -1.04
CA PRO A 70 -9.13 6.66 -2.12
C PRO A 70 -8.38 6.49 -3.44
N ILE A 71 -7.08 6.16 -3.37
CA ILE A 71 -6.21 5.94 -4.54
C ILE A 71 -6.48 4.62 -5.27
N LEU A 72 -7.20 3.69 -4.62
CA LEU A 72 -7.67 2.44 -5.23
C LEU A 72 -9.12 2.57 -5.73
N LYS A 73 -9.64 3.81 -5.85
CA LYS A 73 -10.98 4.01 -6.40
C LYS A 73 -10.93 3.78 -7.91
N ARG A 74 -11.67 2.75 -8.32
CA ARG A 74 -12.11 2.55 -9.70
C ARG A 74 -12.59 3.87 -10.31
N GLN A 75 -11.97 4.30 -11.42
CA GLN A 75 -12.67 5.18 -12.35
C GLN A 75 -13.83 4.37 -12.90
N VAL A 76 -15.04 4.61 -12.39
CA VAL A 76 -16.25 4.05 -12.97
C VAL A 76 -16.33 4.62 -14.38
N LYS A 77 -15.87 3.86 -15.39
CA LYS A 77 -16.34 4.07 -16.75
C LYS A 77 -17.84 3.80 -16.68
N THR A 78 -18.62 4.87 -16.57
CA THR A 78 -20.05 4.83 -16.79
C THR A 78 -20.24 4.19 -18.15
N ALA A 79 -20.78 2.97 -18.18
CA ALA A 79 -21.22 2.37 -19.42
C ALA A 79 -22.29 3.31 -19.98
N SER A 80 -21.97 3.99 -21.08
CA SER A 80 -22.96 4.69 -21.88
C SER A 80 -24.07 3.72 -22.24
N GLN A 81 -25.29 4.02 -21.79
CA GLN A 81 -26.53 3.58 -22.43
C GLN A 81 -27.12 4.79 -23.15
#